data_AF-A0A0M2NKH3-F1
#
_entry.id   AF-A0A0M2NKH3-F1
#
_cell.length_a   1.000
_cell.length_b   1.000
_cell.length_c   1.000
_cell.angle_alpha   90.00
_cell.angle_beta   90.00
_cell.angle_gamma   90.00
#
_symmetry.space_group_name_H-M   'P 1'
#
loop_
_entity.id
_entity.type
_entity.pdbx_description
1 polymer ?
#
loop_
_entity_poly.entity_id
_entity_poly.type
_entity_poly.pdbx_seq_one_letter_code
_entity_poly.pdbx_strand_id
1 'polypeptide(L)'
;MAVNNSRAAAQENNRIQGIPQEEGPKGKKKKLSGKAVAAIIVVILIAGGGAMYYFNLLGVKTKVISFFISQDSQYEMMLSEKTAYEQGKQELEQKQQELVTREKQLNEREAALTTQEAAKSTSTQGASGKEVASVFENMDKNAAAGIFNNVASDQWIASVLGAMDQKKAAEILGAMDSAKAGSVAQQMNQ
;
A
#
# COMPACT_ATOMS: atom_id res chain seq x y z
N MET A 1 -49.17 -73.32 35.81
CA MET A 1 -49.80 -74.64 36.06
C MET A 1 -49.30 -75.62 35.01
N ALA A 2 -48.95 -76.83 35.46
CA ALA A 2 -48.70 -78.08 34.72
C ALA A 2 -47.58 -78.04 33.64
N VAL A 3 -46.40 -78.66 33.83
CA VAL A 3 -46.05 -80.05 34.23
C VAL A 3 -46.43 -81.09 33.18
N ASN A 4 -45.37 -81.79 32.73
CA ASN A 4 -45.30 -83.16 32.21
C ASN A 4 -45.90 -83.42 30.81
N ASN A 5 -45.34 -84.33 30.00
CA ASN A 5 -44.84 -85.61 30.47
C ASN A 5 -43.84 -86.28 29.51
N SER A 6 -42.98 -87.07 30.15
CA SER A 6 -41.93 -87.94 29.66
C SER A 6 -42.47 -89.22 29.00
N ARG A 7 -41.74 -89.70 27.98
CA ARG A 7 -41.62 -91.10 27.51
C ARG A 7 -40.14 -91.28 27.15
N ALA A 8 -39.31 -92.06 27.86
CA ALA A 8 -39.20 -93.53 27.86
C ALA A 8 -39.09 -94.12 26.43
N ALA A 9 -38.12 -94.95 26.02
CA ALA A 9 -36.92 -95.52 26.64
C ALA A 9 -36.02 -96.13 25.52
N ALA A 10 -34.70 -96.10 25.74
CA ALA A 10 -33.70 -97.14 25.51
C ALA A 10 -33.50 -97.85 24.14
N GLN A 11 -32.28 -97.70 23.56
CA GLN A 11 -31.37 -98.76 23.04
C GLN A 11 -30.14 -98.07 22.40
N GLU A 12 -28.93 -98.19 22.95
CA GLU A 12 -27.94 -99.26 22.75
C GLU A 12 -26.95 -98.97 21.59
N ASN A 13 -25.91 -98.22 21.95
CA ASN A 13 -24.49 -98.40 21.64
C ASN A 13 -24.09 -99.17 20.35
N ASN A 14 -23.77 -98.46 19.26
CA ASN A 14 -22.47 -98.56 18.56
C ASN A 14 -22.37 -97.58 17.36
N ARG A 15 -21.15 -97.07 17.12
CA ARG A 15 -20.66 -96.33 15.93
C ARG A 15 -21.16 -94.90 15.69
N ILE A 16 -20.33 -93.91 16.05
CA ILE A 16 -19.85 -92.83 15.14
C ILE A 16 -18.43 -92.49 15.62
N GLN A 17 -17.40 -93.05 14.96
CA GLN A 17 -16.47 -92.32 14.07
C GLN A 17 -15.82 -91.08 14.71
N GLY A 18 -14.51 -91.20 14.94
CA GLY A 18 -13.66 -90.08 15.30
C GLY A 18 -13.68 -89.00 14.21
N ILE A 19 -13.80 -87.76 14.64
CA ILE A 19 -13.53 -86.60 13.80
C ILE A 19 -12.07 -86.21 14.08
N PRO A 20 -11.17 -86.35 13.10
CA PRO A 20 -9.76 -85.98 13.25
C PRO A 20 -9.61 -84.46 13.36
N GLN A 21 -8.63 -84.05 14.18
CA GLN A 21 -8.04 -82.72 14.14
C GLN A 21 -7.48 -82.47 12.74
N GLU A 22 -8.07 -81.53 12.01
CA GLU A 22 -7.53 -81.06 10.74
C GLU A 22 -6.42 -80.03 11.03
N GLU A 23 -5.16 -80.47 10.92
CA GLU A 23 -4.04 -79.55 10.76
C GLU A 23 -4.26 -78.74 9.48
N GLY A 24 -4.53 -77.44 9.62
CA GLY A 24 -4.63 -76.52 8.50
C GLY A 24 -3.37 -76.59 7.61
N PRO A 25 -3.52 -76.55 6.28
CA PRO A 25 -2.44 -76.82 5.35
C PRO A 25 -1.33 -75.77 5.51
N LYS A 26 -0.12 -76.24 5.84
CA LYS A 26 1.11 -75.44 5.74
C LYS A 26 1.30 -75.02 4.28
N GLY A 27 0.75 -73.86 3.95
CA GLY A 27 0.83 -73.25 2.63
C GLY A 27 2.28 -73.06 2.23
N LYS A 28 2.71 -73.80 1.21
CA LYS A 28 4.01 -73.62 0.56
C LYS A 28 4.07 -72.19 0.04
N LYS A 29 4.93 -71.35 0.65
CA LYS A 29 5.20 -69.98 0.19
C LYS A 29 5.70 -70.04 -1.26
N LYS A 30 4.84 -69.76 -2.23
CA LYS A 30 5.23 -69.62 -3.64
C LYS A 30 6.16 -68.43 -3.74
N LYS A 31 7.45 -68.69 -3.97
CA LYS A 31 8.42 -67.62 -4.25
C LYS A 31 8.04 -67.00 -5.59
N LEU A 32 7.78 -65.69 -5.58
CA LEU A 32 7.48 -64.92 -6.79
C LEU A 32 8.68 -65.04 -7.74
N SER A 33 8.41 -65.28 -9.02
CA SER A 33 9.47 -65.33 -10.03
C SER A 33 10.09 -63.93 -10.18
N GLY A 34 11.39 -63.86 -10.51
CA GLY A 34 12.09 -62.57 -10.65
C GLY A 34 11.41 -61.62 -11.65
N LYS A 35 10.75 -62.18 -12.68
CA LYS A 35 9.95 -61.40 -13.65
C LYS A 35 8.70 -60.76 -13.02
N ALA A 36 8.02 -61.46 -12.12
CA ALA A 36 6.88 -60.91 -11.40
C ALA A 36 7.29 -59.79 -10.44
N VAL A 37 8.44 -59.92 -9.77
CA VAL A 37 9.00 -58.86 -8.91
C VAL A 37 9.35 -57.62 -9.74
N ALA A 38 9.99 -57.80 -10.90
CA ALA A 38 10.31 -56.68 -11.81
C ALA A 38 9.05 -55.94 -12.30
N ALA A 39 7.99 -56.67 -12.68
CA ALA A 39 6.74 -56.06 -13.11
C ALA A 39 6.07 -55.24 -12.00
N ILE A 40 6.06 -55.75 -10.76
CA ILE A 40 5.52 -55.02 -9.60
C ILE A 40 6.31 -53.73 -9.34
N ILE A 41 7.64 -53.76 -9.45
CA ILE A 41 8.48 -52.58 -9.28
C ILE A 41 8.13 -51.51 -10.33
N VAL A 42 7.95 -51.89 -11.60
CA VAL A 42 7.57 -50.95 -12.66
C VAL A 42 6.21 -50.32 -12.38
N VAL A 43 5.23 -51.09 -11.93
CA VAL A 43 3.90 -50.56 -11.57
C VAL A 43 4.00 -49.60 -10.38
N ILE A 44 4.81 -49.91 -9.37
CA ILE A 44 5.05 -49.01 -8.23
C ILE A 44 5.75 -47.73 -8.67
N LEU A 45 6.68 -47.78 -9.63
CA LEU A 45 7.34 -46.59 -10.16
C LEU A 45 6.37 -45.71 -10.97
N ILE A 46 5.47 -46.30 -11.74
CA ILE A 46 4.44 -45.55 -12.49
C ILE A 46 3.41 -44.94 -11.52
N ALA A 47 2.93 -45.72 -10.55
CA ALA A 47 1.97 -45.24 -9.55
C ALA A 47 2.60 -44.17 -8.64
N GLY A 48 3.84 -44.39 -8.20
CA GLY A 48 4.61 -43.44 -7.39
C GLY A 48 4.94 -42.16 -8.16
N GLY A 49 5.35 -42.29 -9.43
CA GLY A 49 5.56 -41.14 -10.32
C GLY A 49 4.27 -40.37 -10.58
N GLY A 50 3.16 -41.06 -10.81
CA GLY A 50 1.83 -40.47 -10.96
C GLY A 50 1.36 -39.75 -9.69
N ALA A 51 1.57 -40.35 -8.52
CA ALA A 51 1.28 -39.72 -7.23
C ALA A 51 2.17 -38.49 -6.99
N MET A 52 3.48 -38.56 -7.27
CA MET A 52 4.37 -37.40 -7.16
C MET A 52 3.96 -36.26 -8.09
N TYR A 53 3.53 -36.57 -9.32
CA TYR A 53 2.98 -35.57 -10.24
C TYR A 53 1.66 -34.97 -9.74
N TYR A 54 0.74 -35.81 -9.24
CA TYR A 54 -0.58 -35.39 -8.75
C TYR A 54 -0.49 -34.52 -7.49
N PHE A 55 0.28 -34.96 -6.49
CA PHE A 55 0.48 -34.23 -5.24
C PHE A 55 1.54 -33.13 -5.35
N ASN A 56 2.10 -32.90 -6.54
CA ASN A 56 3.09 -31.87 -6.82
C ASN A 56 4.33 -31.95 -5.90
N LEU A 57 4.71 -33.17 -5.48
CA LEU A 57 5.91 -33.37 -4.66
C LEU A 57 7.15 -33.05 -5.49
N LEU A 58 8.12 -32.36 -4.87
CA LEU A 58 9.46 -32.12 -5.43
C LEU A 58 9.49 -31.32 -6.74
N GLY A 59 8.43 -30.57 -7.08
CA GLY A 59 8.38 -29.76 -8.30
C GLY A 59 8.41 -30.57 -9.60
N VAL A 60 8.05 -31.86 -9.53
CA VAL A 60 8.03 -32.79 -10.69
C VAL A 60 7.09 -32.27 -11.78
N LYS A 61 5.94 -31.69 -11.42
CA LYS A 61 5.01 -31.08 -12.38
C LYS A 61 5.69 -29.99 -13.21
N THR A 62 6.44 -29.10 -12.56
CA THR A 62 7.15 -28.00 -13.24
C THR A 62 8.24 -28.51 -14.18
N LYS A 63 8.99 -29.55 -13.79
CA LYS A 63 10.07 -30.15 -14.62
C LYS A 63 9.55 -30.94 -15.82
N VAL A 64 8.46 -31.68 -15.65
CA VAL A 64 7.81 -32.41 -16.74
C VAL A 64 7.20 -31.42 -17.72
N ILE A 65 6.50 -30.41 -17.21
CA ILE A 65 5.94 -29.32 -18.02
C ILE A 65 7.07 -28.58 -18.78
N SER A 66 8.18 -28.22 -18.14
CA SER A 66 9.32 -27.57 -18.83
C SER A 66 9.98 -28.45 -19.89
N PHE A 67 10.08 -29.77 -19.68
CA PHE A 67 10.64 -30.69 -20.67
C PHE A 67 9.77 -30.79 -21.92
N PHE A 68 8.43 -30.85 -21.76
CA PHE A 68 7.49 -30.85 -22.89
C PHE A 68 7.33 -29.47 -23.56
N ILE A 69 7.39 -28.37 -22.79
CA ILE A 69 7.30 -26.98 -23.30
C ILE A 69 8.53 -26.60 -24.12
N SER A 70 9.73 -27.06 -23.74
CA SER A 70 10.97 -26.71 -24.44
C SER A 70 11.02 -27.14 -25.92
N GLN A 71 10.07 -27.97 -26.38
CA GLN A 71 9.90 -28.34 -27.78
C GLN A 71 8.97 -27.41 -28.58
N ASP A 72 8.15 -26.58 -27.93
CA ASP A 72 7.17 -25.72 -28.61
C ASP A 72 7.39 -24.23 -28.29
N SER A 73 8.03 -23.53 -29.25
CA SER A 73 8.38 -22.12 -29.16
C SER A 73 7.20 -21.17 -28.86
N GLN A 74 5.96 -21.57 -29.18
CA GLN A 74 4.79 -20.73 -28.95
C GLN A 74 4.39 -20.66 -27.48
N TYR A 75 4.68 -21.69 -26.69
CA TYR A 75 4.33 -21.71 -25.28
C TYR A 75 5.24 -20.78 -24.45
N GLU A 76 6.53 -20.71 -24.77
CA GLU A 76 7.43 -19.74 -24.11
C GLU A 76 6.98 -18.30 -24.36
N MET A 77 6.52 -17.99 -25.57
CA MET A 77 6.02 -16.66 -25.91
C MET A 77 4.78 -16.31 -25.06
N MET A 78 3.79 -17.21 -24.96
CA MET A 78 2.61 -17.02 -24.12
C MET A 78 2.96 -16.86 -22.64
N LEU A 79 3.93 -17.62 -22.13
CA LEU A 79 4.36 -17.54 -20.75
C LEU A 79 5.05 -16.19 -20.47
N SER A 80 5.91 -15.73 -21.39
CA SER A 80 6.57 -14.44 -21.30
C SER A 80 5.59 -13.26 -21.36
N GLU A 81 4.60 -13.32 -22.24
CA GLU A 81 3.55 -12.30 -22.38
C GLU A 81 2.68 -12.24 -21.11
N LYS A 82 2.30 -13.40 -20.56
CA LYS A 82 1.57 -13.47 -19.30
C LYS A 82 2.38 -12.87 -18.14
N THR A 83 3.67 -13.17 -18.05
CA THR A 83 4.52 -12.57 -17.01
C THR A 83 4.69 -11.06 -17.19
N ALA A 84 4.82 -10.57 -18.43
CA ALA A 84 4.91 -9.15 -18.72
C ALA A 84 3.59 -8.42 -18.38
N TYR A 85 2.45 -9.06 -18.66
CA TYR A 85 1.14 -8.54 -18.29
C TYR A 85 0.95 -8.47 -16.76
N GLU A 86 1.34 -9.51 -16.03
CA GLU A 86 1.26 -9.51 -14.56
C GLU A 86 2.20 -8.47 -13.94
N GLN A 87 3.41 -8.28 -14.50
CA GLN A 87 4.34 -7.23 -14.08
C GLN A 87 3.78 -5.83 -14.36
N GLY A 88 3.23 -5.60 -15.56
CA GLY A 88 2.62 -4.32 -15.92
C GLY A 88 1.43 -3.98 -15.00
N LYS A 89 0.62 -4.98 -14.63
CA LYS A 89 -0.47 -4.80 -13.67
C LYS A 89 0.04 -4.37 -12.29
N GLN A 90 1.11 -4.99 -11.79
CA GLN A 90 1.73 -4.61 -10.51
C GLN A 90 2.32 -3.20 -10.56
N GLU A 91 2.97 -2.82 -11.67
CA GLU A 91 3.50 -1.46 -11.84
C GLU A 91 2.38 -0.42 -11.85
N LEU A 92 1.26 -0.70 -12.53
CA LEU A 92 0.10 0.18 -12.51
C LEU A 92 -0.49 0.34 -11.11
N GLU A 93 -0.64 -0.75 -10.35
CA GLU A 93 -1.13 -0.69 -8.97
C GLU A 93 -0.19 0.13 -8.07
N GLN A 94 1.13 -0.01 -8.23
CA GLN A 94 2.12 0.77 -7.49
C GLN A 94 2.06 2.26 -7.87
N LYS A 95 2.00 2.58 -9.16
CA LYS A 95 1.86 3.97 -9.64
C LYS A 95 0.55 4.60 -9.15
N GLN A 96 -0.54 3.84 -9.14
CA GLN A 96 -1.83 4.31 -8.62
C GLN A 96 -1.72 4.65 -7.13
N GLN A 97 -1.07 3.80 -6.32
CA GLN A 97 -0.86 4.07 -4.89
C GLN A 97 0.09 5.25 -4.65
N GLU A 98 1.14 5.40 -5.47
CA GLU A 98 2.03 6.55 -5.40
C GLU A 98 1.26 7.84 -5.69
N LEU A 99 0.43 7.85 -6.74
CA LEU A 99 -0.38 9.02 -7.10
C LEU A 99 -1.36 9.39 -5.98
N VAL A 100 -2.08 8.43 -5.41
CA VAL A 100 -2.97 8.67 -4.27
C VAL A 100 -2.21 9.26 -3.08
N THR A 101 -1.00 8.75 -2.81
CA THR A 101 -0.15 9.27 -1.73
C THR A 101 0.33 10.68 -2.02
N ARG A 102 0.76 10.97 -3.26
CA ARG A 102 1.17 12.31 -3.69
C ARG A 102 0.02 13.30 -3.65
N GLU A 103 -1.16 12.92 -4.12
CA GLU A 103 -2.36 13.76 -4.06
C GLU A 103 -2.69 14.13 -2.63
N LYS A 104 -2.62 13.16 -1.70
CA LYS A 104 -2.82 13.44 -0.27
C LYS A 104 -1.77 14.41 0.28
N GLN A 105 -0.49 14.19 -0.03
CA GLN A 105 0.60 15.07 0.40
C GLN A 105 0.48 16.49 -0.18
N LEU A 106 0.06 16.60 -1.44
CA LEU A 106 -0.18 17.89 -2.09
C LEU A 106 -1.34 18.62 -1.43
N ASN A 107 -2.46 17.93 -1.16
CA ASN A 107 -3.61 18.51 -0.50
C ASN A 107 -3.28 18.97 0.94
N GLU A 108 -2.50 18.19 1.70
CA GLU A 108 -2.01 18.58 3.03
C GLU A 108 -1.08 19.81 2.96
N ARG A 109 -0.18 19.86 1.98
CA ARG A 109 0.70 21.02 1.75
C ARG A 109 -0.08 22.24 1.33
N GLU A 110 -1.08 22.09 0.46
CA GLU A 110 -1.93 23.18 0.01
C GLU A 110 -2.75 23.75 1.16
N ALA A 111 -3.31 22.90 2.03
CA ALA A 111 -3.98 23.35 3.25
C ALA A 111 -3.02 24.07 4.23
N ALA A 112 -1.80 23.56 4.38
CA ALA A 112 -0.77 24.20 5.21
C ALA A 112 -0.32 25.55 4.65
N LEU A 113 -0.13 25.63 3.33
CA LEU A 113 0.21 26.87 2.63
C LEU A 113 -0.94 27.87 2.69
N THR A 114 -2.18 27.44 2.55
CA THR A 114 -3.36 28.33 2.70
C THR A 114 -3.42 28.92 4.10
N THR A 115 -3.11 28.13 5.13
CA THR A 115 -3.03 28.61 6.52
C THR A 115 -1.84 29.54 6.74
N GLN A 116 -0.69 29.23 6.13
CA GLN A 116 0.51 30.07 6.19
C GLN A 116 0.31 31.37 5.42
N GLU A 117 -0.38 31.37 4.28
CA GLU A 117 -0.72 32.54 3.50
C GLU A 117 -1.81 33.36 4.18
N ALA A 118 -2.77 32.76 4.89
CA ALA A 118 -3.71 33.50 5.73
C ALA A 118 -2.99 34.18 6.93
N ALA A 119 -2.07 33.47 7.58
CA ALA A 119 -1.23 34.02 8.65
C ALA A 119 -0.26 35.09 8.13
N LYS A 120 0.28 34.90 6.91
CA LYS A 120 1.17 35.84 6.25
C LYS A 120 0.43 37.01 5.63
N SER A 121 -0.83 36.87 5.23
CA SER A 121 -1.70 38.01 4.86
C SER A 121 -2.00 38.90 6.05
N THR A 122 -1.88 38.37 7.27
CA THR A 122 -1.90 39.17 8.51
C THR A 122 -0.52 39.78 8.84
N SER A 123 0.59 39.21 8.36
CA SER A 123 1.96 39.71 8.64
C SER A 123 2.69 40.40 7.47
N THR A 124 2.10 40.44 6.27
CA THR A 124 2.65 41.11 5.07
C THR A 124 1.96 42.45 4.80
N GLN A 125 1.49 43.12 5.85
CA GLN A 125 1.54 44.58 5.86
C GLN A 125 3.00 45.01 6.06
N GLY A 126 3.77 44.92 4.97
CA GLY A 126 5.03 45.64 4.76
C GLY A 126 6.21 45.18 5.61
N ALA A 127 7.41 45.41 5.08
CA ALA A 127 8.48 45.89 5.95
C ALA A 127 7.87 46.93 6.91
N SER A 128 8.06 46.76 8.22
CA SER A 128 7.48 47.71 9.18
C SER A 128 7.87 49.12 8.71
N GLY A 129 6.97 50.10 8.74
CA GLY A 129 7.28 51.42 8.17
C GLY A 129 8.62 52.00 8.69
N LYS A 130 9.01 51.59 9.90
CA LYS A 130 10.33 51.76 10.51
C LYS A 130 11.53 51.33 9.67
N GLU A 131 11.47 50.18 9.00
CA GLU A 131 12.59 49.61 8.23
C GLU A 131 12.95 50.47 7.02
N VAL A 132 11.98 51.15 6.43
CA VAL A 132 12.17 51.99 5.23
C VAL A 132 12.21 53.49 5.54
N ALA A 133 11.94 53.90 6.78
CA ALA A 133 11.93 55.29 7.23
C ALA A 133 13.20 56.06 6.82
N SER A 134 14.38 55.46 7.05
CA SER A 134 15.67 56.04 6.70
C SER A 134 15.84 56.31 5.20
N VAL A 135 15.20 55.52 4.33
CA VAL A 135 15.24 55.72 2.88
C VAL A 135 14.43 56.96 2.48
N PHE A 136 13.24 57.12 3.06
CA PHE A 136 12.38 58.28 2.80
C PHE A 136 12.90 59.56 3.47
N GLU A 137 13.61 59.45 4.58
CA GLU A 137 14.21 60.59 5.28
C GLU A 137 15.31 61.29 4.49
N ASN A 138 16.03 60.51 3.68
CA ASN A 138 17.05 61.00 2.77
C ASN A 138 16.49 61.36 1.38
N MET A 139 15.19 61.15 1.15
CA MET A 139 14.53 61.46 -0.12
C MET A 139 14.10 62.93 -0.18
N ASP A 140 13.96 63.48 -1.40
CA ASP A 140 13.32 64.78 -1.59
C ASP A 140 11.85 64.74 -1.14
N LYS A 141 11.39 65.82 -0.48
CA LYS A 141 10.06 65.87 0.13
C LYS A 141 8.92 65.73 -0.89
N ASN A 142 9.07 66.28 -2.10
CA ASN A 142 8.02 66.20 -3.12
C ASN A 142 7.99 64.80 -3.76
N ALA A 143 9.16 64.18 -3.93
CA ALA A 143 9.25 62.80 -4.41
C ALA A 143 8.63 61.81 -3.41
N ALA A 144 8.96 61.96 -2.12
CA ALA A 144 8.38 61.13 -1.06
C ALA A 144 6.86 61.32 -0.95
N ALA A 145 6.38 62.56 -0.96
CA ALA A 145 4.96 62.87 -0.95
C ALA A 145 4.22 62.28 -2.17
N GLY A 146 4.82 62.37 -3.36
CA GLY A 146 4.26 61.77 -4.58
C GLY A 146 4.10 60.25 -4.46
N ILE A 147 5.04 59.56 -3.83
CA ILE A 147 4.92 58.12 -3.55
C ILE A 147 3.78 57.88 -2.55
N PHE A 148 3.76 58.61 -1.44
CA PHE A 148 2.77 58.41 -0.38
C PHE A 148 1.32 58.72 -0.82
N ASN A 149 1.11 59.67 -1.73
CA ASN A 149 -0.21 59.95 -2.29
C ASN A 149 -0.78 58.75 -3.08
N ASN A 150 0.09 57.91 -3.65
CA ASN A 150 -0.30 56.72 -4.42
C ASN A 150 -0.39 55.43 -3.58
N VAL A 151 0.05 55.46 -2.32
CA VAL A 151 -0.01 54.29 -1.42
C VAL A 151 -1.40 54.22 -0.77
N ALA A 152 -2.04 53.05 -0.83
CA ALA A 152 -3.40 52.87 -0.31
C ALA A 152 -3.47 52.90 1.24
N SER A 153 -2.45 52.44 1.94
CA SER A 153 -2.45 52.28 3.41
C SER A 153 -1.95 53.52 4.15
N ASP A 154 -2.86 54.29 4.73
CA ASP A 154 -2.51 55.45 5.57
C ASP A 154 -1.77 55.02 6.85
N GLN A 155 -2.10 53.84 7.38
CA GLN A 155 -1.45 53.27 8.56
C GLN A 155 0.03 52.97 8.32
N TRP A 156 0.36 52.44 7.14
CA TRP A 156 1.75 52.18 6.78
C TRP A 156 2.52 53.50 6.63
N ILE A 157 1.93 54.50 5.97
CA ILE A 157 2.56 55.83 5.81
C ILE A 157 2.80 56.46 7.19
N ALA A 158 1.83 56.39 8.11
CA ALA A 158 1.98 56.86 9.48
C ALA A 158 3.12 56.14 10.23
N SER A 159 3.27 54.83 10.02
CA SER A 159 4.37 54.05 10.59
C SER A 159 5.75 54.45 10.03
N VAL A 160 5.83 54.79 8.74
CA VAL A 160 7.07 55.31 8.11
C VAL A 160 7.39 56.70 8.66
N LEU A 161 6.46 57.65 8.54
CA LEU A 161 6.66 59.03 8.98
C LEU A 161 6.90 59.14 10.49
N GLY A 162 6.22 58.33 11.30
CA GLY A 162 6.42 58.28 12.76
C GLY A 162 7.75 57.69 13.21
N ALA A 163 8.48 57.05 12.30
CA ALA A 163 9.81 56.48 12.56
C ALA A 163 10.96 57.37 12.07
N MET A 164 10.67 58.48 11.38
CA MET A 164 11.63 59.44 10.85
C MET A 164 11.84 60.62 11.82
N ASP A 165 12.84 61.47 11.56
CA ASP A 165 12.91 62.77 12.21
C ASP A 165 11.62 63.58 12.00
N GLN A 166 11.11 64.19 13.08
CA GLN A 166 9.83 64.88 13.07
C GLN A 166 9.78 66.03 12.07
N LYS A 167 10.89 66.74 11.85
CA LYS A 167 10.95 67.85 10.91
C LYS A 167 10.84 67.33 9.48
N LYS A 168 11.56 66.26 9.16
CA LYS A 168 11.46 65.60 7.85
C LYS A 168 10.08 65.01 7.59
N ALA A 169 9.50 64.35 8.59
CA ALA A 169 8.15 63.84 8.50
C ALA A 169 7.13 64.95 8.23
N ALA A 170 7.23 66.08 8.94
CA ALA A 170 6.34 67.23 8.73
C ALA A 170 6.53 67.89 7.35
N GLU A 171 7.75 67.98 6.84
CA GLU A 171 8.05 68.49 5.50
C GLU A 171 7.41 67.64 4.40
N ILE A 172 7.46 66.31 4.54
CA ILE A 172 6.84 65.38 3.58
C ILE A 172 5.32 65.41 3.72
N LEU A 173 4.80 65.36 4.96
CA LEU A 173 3.37 65.40 5.24
C LEU A 173 2.72 66.69 4.70
N GLY A 174 3.42 67.83 4.78
CA GLY A 174 2.97 69.10 4.21
C GLY A 174 3.04 69.19 2.68
N ALA A 175 3.76 68.27 2.03
CA ALA A 175 3.84 68.17 0.57
C ALA A 175 2.87 67.14 -0.03
N MET A 176 2.16 66.36 0.82
CA MET A 176 1.15 65.40 0.41
C MET A 176 -0.19 66.06 0.06
N ASP A 177 -1.09 65.29 -0.57
CA ASP A 177 -2.46 65.74 -0.80
C ASP A 177 -3.18 65.97 0.54
N SER A 178 -3.86 67.10 0.68
CA SER A 178 -4.40 67.57 1.97
C SER A 178 -5.33 66.56 2.66
N ALA A 179 -6.18 65.87 1.91
CA ALA A 179 -7.07 64.83 2.44
C ALA A 179 -6.27 63.62 2.96
N LYS A 180 -5.24 63.21 2.21
CA LYS A 180 -4.37 62.08 2.56
C LYS A 180 -3.52 62.41 3.78
N ALA A 181 -2.90 63.59 3.80
CA ALA A 181 -2.10 64.09 4.92
C ALA A 181 -2.91 64.15 6.22
N GLY A 182 -4.16 64.62 6.17
CA GLY A 182 -5.06 64.66 7.32
C GLY A 182 -5.33 63.26 7.90
N SER A 183 -5.63 62.29 7.03
CA SER A 183 -5.85 60.89 7.45
C SER A 183 -4.60 60.28 8.09
N VAL A 184 -3.44 60.44 7.46
CA VAL A 184 -2.16 59.94 7.97
C VAL A 184 -1.79 60.58 9.31
N ALA A 185 -1.96 61.90 9.45
CA ALA A 185 -1.71 62.61 10.70
C ALA A 185 -2.56 62.07 11.86
N GLN A 186 -3.83 61.73 11.59
CA GLN A 186 -4.71 61.12 12.59
C GLN A 186 -4.22 59.72 13.01
N GLN A 187 -3.66 58.94 12.09
CA GLN A 187 -3.09 57.62 12.40
C GLN A 187 -1.77 57.71 13.18
N MET A 188 -0.98 58.77 13.01
CA MET A 188 0.27 58.97 13.77
C MET A 188 0.03 59.27 15.26
N ASN A 189 -1.18 59.66 15.65
CA ASN A 189 -1.53 60.04 17.02
C ASN A 189 -2.40 59.00 17.75
N GLN A 190 -2.57 57.82 17.15
CA GLN A 190 -3.25 56.66 17.73
C GLN A 190 -2.22 55.63 18.18
#